data_AF-A0A8X6NXA7-F1
#
_entry.id   AF-A0A8X6NXA7-F1
#
_cell.length_a   1.000
_cell.length_b   1.000
_cell.length_c   1.000
_cell.angle_alpha   90.00
_cell.angle_beta   90.00
_cell.angle_gamma   90.00
#
_symmetry.space_group_name_H-M   'P 1'
#
loop_
_entity.id
_entity.type
_entity.pdbx_description
1 polymer ?
#
loop_
_entity_poly.entity_id
_entity_poly.type
_entity_poly.pdbx_seq_one_letter_code
_entity_poly.pdbx_strand_id
1 'polypeptide(L)'
;MIIPEIGVIAIPTASALVCIPLAGYYIFVCFYVKFLLNRVENSITHSSKDFSYMPIVQSYVELINVLKSLDDYLSFSALVIVLSAMSGLFYINFSLFILCSEGYLHTFIGEIYFSVLVAILILSASAANRAFVTAKEAIFSLPWKIPQHYKEVKMAIRSECTRDVSLTLWKVYKIERSLIFSAIGTLVTYGMLLGNLGGY
;
A
#
# COMPACT_ATOMS: atom_id res chain seq x y z
N MET A 1 -38.05 1.58 14.09
CA MET A 1 -36.64 1.87 14.45
C MET A 1 -35.88 0.54 14.48
N ILE A 2 -35.61 -0.05 13.32
CA ILE A 2 -34.97 -1.39 13.15
C ILE A 2 -33.94 -1.34 12.01
N ILE A 3 -34.16 -0.45 11.04
CA ILE A 3 -33.31 -0.21 9.87
C ILE A 3 -31.86 0.21 10.21
N PRO A 4 -31.55 1.05 11.23
CA PRO A 4 -30.17 1.43 11.49
C PRO A 4 -29.33 0.29 12.11
N GLU A 5 -29.89 -0.57 12.94
CA GLU A 5 -29.14 -1.67 13.58
C GLU A 5 -28.72 -2.75 12.59
N ILE A 6 -29.60 -3.12 11.65
CA ILE A 6 -29.28 -4.09 10.59
C ILE A 6 -28.16 -3.53 9.70
N GLY A 7 -28.16 -2.22 9.41
CA GLY A 7 -27.11 -1.56 8.64
C GLY A 7 -25.73 -1.63 9.32
N VAL A 8 -25.66 -1.37 10.62
CA VAL A 8 -24.41 -1.39 11.40
C VAL A 8 -23.77 -2.79 11.42
N ILE A 9 -24.56 -3.86 11.38
CA ILE A 9 -24.05 -5.25 11.41
C ILE A 9 -23.83 -5.82 10.01
N ALA A 10 -24.74 -5.55 9.07
CA ALA A 10 -24.68 -6.11 7.72
C ALA A 10 -23.56 -5.50 6.86
N ILE A 11 -23.24 -4.22 7.05
CA ILE A 11 -22.22 -3.53 6.24
C ILE A 11 -20.79 -4.05 6.54
N PRO A 12 -20.33 -4.19 7.80
CA PRO A 12 -19.02 -4.76 8.10
C PRO A 12 -18.91 -6.23 7.70
N THR A 13 -19.98 -7.02 7.88
CA THR A 13 -19.96 -8.46 7.57
C THR A 13 -19.97 -8.74 6.06
N ALA A 14 -20.76 -8.01 5.28
CA ALA A 14 -20.75 -8.14 3.82
C ALA A 14 -19.46 -7.60 3.19
N SER A 15 -18.93 -6.47 3.68
CA SER A 15 -17.66 -5.92 3.20
C SER A 15 -16.48 -6.84 3.54
N ALA A 16 -16.50 -7.51 4.70
CA ALA A 16 -15.47 -8.47 5.08
C ALA A 16 -15.35 -9.65 4.09
N LEU A 17 -16.46 -10.15 3.56
CA LEU A 17 -16.45 -11.33 2.67
C LEU A 17 -15.68 -11.08 1.36
N VAL A 18 -15.74 -9.84 0.84
CA VAL A 18 -15.10 -9.45 -0.43
C VAL A 18 -13.75 -8.78 -0.20
N CYS A 19 -13.63 -7.94 0.83
CA CYS A 19 -12.42 -7.15 1.06
C CYS A 19 -11.30 -7.97 1.69
N ILE A 20 -11.60 -8.97 2.54
CA ILE A 20 -10.56 -9.76 3.21
C ILE A 20 -9.71 -10.56 2.22
N PRO A 21 -10.28 -11.33 1.28
CA PRO A 21 -9.48 -12.10 0.31
C PRO A 21 -8.63 -11.19 -0.58
N LEU A 22 -9.21 -10.08 -1.07
CA LEU A 22 -8.51 -9.13 -1.92
C LEU A 22 -7.40 -8.40 -1.16
N ALA A 23 -7.66 -7.96 0.06
CA ALA A 23 -6.65 -7.34 0.91
C ALA A 23 -5.54 -8.33 1.26
N GLY A 24 -5.89 -9.57 1.62
CA GLY A 24 -4.93 -10.64 1.90
C GLY A 24 -4.01 -10.91 0.71
N TYR A 25 -4.59 -11.03 -0.50
CA TYR A 25 -3.82 -11.17 -1.73
C TYR A 25 -2.89 -9.97 -1.97
N TYR A 26 -3.40 -8.76 -1.84
CA TYR A 26 -2.62 -7.53 -2.01
C TYR A 26 -1.43 -7.46 -1.03
N ILE A 27 -1.68 -7.73 0.25
CA ILE A 27 -0.64 -7.75 1.29
C ILE A 27 0.41 -8.79 1.00
N PHE A 28 -0.01 -10.00 0.59
CA PHE A 28 0.90 -11.08 0.21
C PHE A 28 1.81 -10.65 -0.94
N VAL A 29 1.24 -10.03 -1.98
CA VAL A 29 2.01 -9.51 -3.12
C VAL A 29 3.00 -8.44 -2.67
N CYS A 30 2.58 -7.45 -1.86
CA CYS A 30 3.47 -6.42 -1.34
C CYS A 30 4.63 -7.01 -0.51
N PHE A 31 4.33 -7.98 0.35
CA PHE A 31 5.35 -8.66 1.15
C PHE A 31 6.33 -9.46 0.28
N TYR A 32 5.81 -10.18 -0.71
CA TYR A 32 6.61 -10.96 -1.65
C TYR A 32 7.56 -10.06 -2.48
N VAL A 33 7.04 -8.96 -3.02
CA VAL A 33 7.85 -7.96 -3.75
C VAL A 33 8.94 -7.39 -2.86
N LYS A 34 8.59 -6.98 -1.63
CA LYS A 34 9.58 -6.47 -0.65
C LYS A 34 10.67 -7.50 -0.37
N PHE A 35 10.30 -8.77 -0.18
CA PHE A 35 11.26 -9.85 0.08
C PHE A 35 12.24 -10.02 -1.09
N LEU A 36 11.73 -10.02 -2.34
CA LEU A 36 12.58 -10.13 -3.53
C LEU A 36 13.51 -8.92 -3.70
N LEU A 37 13.02 -7.70 -3.46
CA LEU A 37 13.84 -6.49 -3.53
C LEU A 37 14.96 -6.48 -2.48
N ASN A 38 14.65 -6.85 -1.24
CA ASN A 38 15.66 -6.99 -0.19
C ASN A 38 16.71 -8.07 -0.53
N ARG A 39 16.30 -9.15 -1.22
CA ARG A 39 17.24 -10.18 -1.68
C ARG A 39 18.21 -9.63 -2.73
N VAL A 40 17.71 -8.82 -3.67
CA VAL A 40 18.55 -8.14 -4.67
C VAL A 40 19.51 -7.17 -4.00
N GLU A 41 19.00 -6.34 -3.08
CA GLU A 41 19.82 -5.41 -2.31
C GLU A 41 20.94 -6.12 -1.54
N ASN A 42 20.61 -7.16 -0.76
CA ASN A 42 21.60 -7.95 -0.02
C ASN A 42 22.62 -8.62 -0.93
N SER A 43 22.20 -9.05 -2.12
CA SER A 43 23.12 -9.63 -3.11
C SER A 43 24.11 -8.58 -3.64
N ILE A 44 23.67 -7.33 -3.81
CA ILE A 44 24.51 -6.22 -4.27
C ILE A 44 25.50 -5.77 -3.18
N THR A 45 25.06 -5.71 -1.93
CA THR A 45 25.90 -5.24 -0.81
C THR A 45 26.97 -6.28 -0.42
N HIS A 46 26.65 -7.57 -0.45
CA HIS A 46 27.59 -8.65 -0.12
C HIS A 46 28.42 -9.19 -1.29
N SER A 47 28.11 -8.82 -2.54
CA SER A 47 28.91 -9.25 -3.70
C SER A 47 30.28 -8.56 -3.71
N SER A 48 31.25 -9.25 -3.11
CA SER A 48 32.68 -8.92 -3.16
C SER A 48 33.25 -9.31 -4.53
N LYS A 49 33.52 -8.28 -5.36
CA LYS A 49 34.50 -8.17 -6.47
C LYS A 49 34.58 -9.21 -7.61
N ASP A 50 34.04 -10.42 -7.51
CA ASP A 50 34.26 -11.50 -8.50
C ASP A 50 32.99 -12.07 -9.18
N PHE A 51 31.80 -11.56 -8.84
CA PHE A 51 30.56 -12.10 -9.40
C PHE A 51 30.08 -11.31 -10.62
N SER A 52 29.59 -12.02 -11.65
CA SER A 52 28.90 -11.40 -12.78
C SER A 52 27.67 -10.64 -12.28
N TYR A 53 27.69 -9.31 -12.39
CA TYR A 53 26.60 -8.42 -11.98
C TYR A 53 25.36 -8.54 -12.90
N MET A 54 25.51 -9.17 -14.06
CA MET A 54 24.48 -9.28 -15.09
C MET A 54 23.20 -10.00 -14.63
N PRO A 55 23.25 -11.20 -14.01
CA PRO A 55 22.04 -11.87 -13.50
C PRO A 55 21.30 -11.06 -12.42
N ILE A 56 22.03 -10.27 -11.61
CA ILE A 56 21.43 -9.44 -10.54
C ILE A 56 20.64 -8.28 -11.16
N VAL A 57 21.25 -7.58 -12.12
CA VAL A 57 20.60 -6.48 -12.85
C VAL A 57 19.40 -6.99 -13.64
N GLN A 58 19.52 -8.15 -14.31
CA GLN A 58 18.41 -8.74 -15.05
C GLN A 58 17.25 -9.13 -14.13
N SER A 59 17.53 -9.77 -12.99
CA SER A 59 16.51 -10.11 -11.99
C SER A 59 15.76 -8.86 -11.50
N TYR A 60 16.47 -7.74 -11.32
CA TYR A 60 15.85 -6.48 -10.92
C TYR A 60 14.97 -5.87 -12.03
N VAL A 61 15.41 -5.90 -13.29
CA VAL A 61 14.60 -5.41 -14.43
C VAL A 61 13.33 -6.24 -14.59
N GLU A 62 13.42 -7.56 -14.43
CA GLU A 62 12.26 -8.45 -14.42
C GLU A 62 11.31 -8.11 -13.26
N LEU A 63 11.84 -7.86 -12.06
CA LEU A 63 11.05 -7.42 -10.90
C LEU A 63 10.35 -6.08 -11.15
N ILE A 64 11.00 -5.11 -11.80
CA ILE A 64 10.37 -3.84 -12.20
C ILE A 64 9.18 -4.09 -13.12
N ASN A 65 9.34 -4.94 -14.14
CA ASN A 65 8.29 -5.22 -15.10
C ASN A 65 7.10 -5.94 -14.46
N VAL A 66 7.38 -6.89 -13.57
CA VAL A 66 6.34 -7.57 -12.77
C VAL A 66 5.64 -6.56 -11.84
N LEU A 67 6.39 -5.68 -11.17
CA LEU A 67 5.81 -4.68 -10.28
C LEU A 67 4.92 -3.68 -11.02
N LYS A 68 5.34 -3.25 -12.22
CA LYS A 68 4.54 -2.36 -13.07
C LYS A 68 3.23 -3.02 -13.51
N SER A 69 3.30 -4.27 -13.94
CA SER A 69 2.12 -5.08 -14.27
C SER A 69 1.18 -5.22 -13.07
N LEU A 70 1.73 -5.56 -11.90
CA LEU A 70 0.98 -5.67 -10.65
C LEU A 70 0.30 -4.35 -10.25
N ASP A 71 0.98 -3.21 -10.39
CA ASP A 71 0.39 -1.90 -10.14
C ASP A 71 -0.78 -1.64 -11.11
N ASP A 72 -0.62 -1.91 -12.40
CA ASP A 72 -1.69 -1.73 -13.39
C ASP A 72 -2.95 -2.57 -13.05
N TYR A 73 -2.79 -3.78 -12.52
CA TYR A 73 -3.93 -4.65 -12.14
C TYR A 73 -4.51 -4.35 -10.75
N LEU A 74 -3.66 -4.09 -9.76
CA LEU A 74 -4.06 -4.04 -8.35
C LEU A 74 -4.33 -2.62 -7.84
N SER A 75 -3.84 -1.59 -8.52
CA SER A 75 -3.96 -0.20 -8.06
C SER A 75 -5.43 0.24 -7.94
N PHE A 76 -6.33 -0.23 -8.82
CA PHE A 76 -7.77 0.00 -8.71
C PHE A 76 -8.37 -0.69 -7.50
N SER A 77 -8.05 -1.97 -7.35
CA SER A 77 -8.59 -2.80 -6.28
C SER A 77 -8.17 -2.24 -4.92
N ALA A 78 -6.90 -1.86 -4.79
CA ALA A 78 -6.38 -1.17 -3.62
C ALA A 78 -7.13 0.15 -3.32
N LEU A 79 -7.40 0.97 -4.35
CA LEU A 79 -8.19 2.19 -4.22
C LEU A 79 -9.61 1.91 -3.71
N VAL A 80 -10.31 0.95 -4.32
CA VAL A 80 -11.69 0.58 -3.92
C VAL A 80 -11.72 0.07 -2.49
N ILE A 81 -10.75 -0.77 -2.09
CA ILE A 81 -10.69 -1.30 -0.72
C ILE A 81 -10.44 -0.16 0.27
N VAL A 82 -9.47 0.73 0.00
CA VAL A 82 -9.19 1.88 0.89
C VAL A 82 -10.40 2.80 1.01
N LEU A 83 -11.07 3.13 -0.11
CA LEU A 83 -12.27 3.97 -0.10
C LEU A 83 -13.43 3.31 0.67
N SER A 84 -13.64 2.00 0.48
CA SER A 84 -14.66 1.25 1.21
C SER A 84 -14.39 1.26 2.71
N ALA A 85 -13.14 1.10 3.12
CA ALA A 85 -12.76 1.07 4.52
C ALA A 85 -12.83 2.46 5.16
N MET A 86 -12.43 3.53 4.45
CA MET A 86 -12.61 4.91 4.92
C MET A 86 -14.09 5.28 5.04
N SER A 87 -14.92 4.84 4.09
CA SER A 87 -16.38 5.06 4.14
C SER A 87 -17.02 4.31 5.32
N GLY A 88 -16.56 3.08 5.59
CA GLY A 88 -16.97 2.29 6.75
C GLY A 88 -16.60 2.96 8.07
N LEU A 89 -15.36 3.46 8.21
CA LEU A 89 -14.93 4.22 9.38
C LEU A 89 -15.81 5.45 9.60
N PHE A 90 -16.06 6.22 8.54
CA PHE A 90 -16.89 7.40 8.62
C PHE A 90 -18.33 7.06 9.07
N TYR A 91 -18.93 6.03 8.47
CA TYR A 91 -20.28 5.59 8.81
C TYR A 91 -20.41 5.14 10.28
N ILE A 92 -19.44 4.37 10.78
CA ILE A 92 -19.43 3.90 12.18
C ILE A 92 -19.28 5.08 13.15
N ASN A 93 -18.35 5.99 12.88
CA ASN A 93 -18.14 7.18 13.72
C ASN A 93 -19.37 8.11 13.71
N PHE A 94 -20.00 8.28 12.56
CA PHE A 94 -21.23 9.04 12.43
C PHE A 94 -22.39 8.39 13.20
N SER A 95 -22.52 7.06 13.09
CA SER A 95 -23.54 6.30 13.83
C SER A 95 -23.34 6.40 15.34
N LEU A 96 -22.10 6.35 15.83
CA LEU A 96 -21.77 6.60 17.24
C LEU A 96 -22.24 7.96 17.72
N PHE A 97 -21.96 8.99 16.93
CA PHE A 97 -22.29 10.37 17.28
C PHE A 97 -23.80 10.60 17.39
N ILE A 98 -24.59 10.03 16.46
CA ILE A 98 -26.05 10.26 16.41
C ILE A 98 -26.83 9.33 17.33
N LEU A 99 -26.52 8.04 17.34
CA LEU A 99 -27.45 7.03 17.88
C LEU A 99 -27.24 6.72 19.36
N CYS A 100 -26.14 7.19 19.98
CA CYS A 100 -25.78 6.89 21.39
C CYS A 100 -26.14 5.43 21.76
N SER A 101 -25.81 4.51 20.84
CA SER A 101 -26.56 3.25 20.68
C SER A 101 -26.13 2.19 21.70
N GLU A 102 -27.10 1.45 22.23
CA GLU A 102 -26.86 0.11 22.74
C GLU A 102 -26.26 -0.73 21.61
N GLY A 103 -25.12 -1.38 21.84
CA GLY A 103 -24.32 -2.01 20.77
C GLY A 103 -22.87 -1.50 20.64
N TYR A 104 -22.34 -0.81 21.65
CA TYR A 104 -20.96 -0.30 21.70
C TYR A 104 -19.90 -1.31 21.24
N LEU A 105 -20.05 -2.59 21.61
CA LEU A 105 -19.10 -3.64 21.23
C LEU A 105 -19.03 -3.85 19.71
N HIS A 106 -20.17 -3.89 19.01
CA HIS A 106 -20.18 -4.11 17.55
C HIS A 106 -19.55 -2.96 16.80
N THR A 107 -19.85 -1.74 17.24
CA THR A 107 -19.27 -0.52 16.71
C THR A 107 -17.77 -0.47 16.92
N PHE A 108 -17.30 -0.78 18.13
CA PHE A 108 -15.88 -0.81 18.47
C PHE A 108 -15.10 -1.86 17.66
N ILE A 109 -15.69 -3.04 17.46
CA ILE A 109 -15.13 -4.09 16.60
C ILE A 109 -15.03 -3.60 15.14
N GLY A 110 -16.07 -2.94 14.63
CA GLY A 110 -16.07 -2.39 13.27
C GLY A 110 -15.02 -1.29 13.07
N GLU A 111 -14.85 -0.40 14.06
CA GLU A 111 -13.82 0.64 14.06
C GLU A 111 -12.41 0.04 14.00
N ILE A 112 -12.13 -0.94 14.87
CA ILE A 112 -10.86 -1.68 14.87
C ILE A 112 -10.66 -2.36 13.51
N TYR A 113 -11.68 -3.05 12.99
CA TYR A 113 -11.61 -3.78 11.74
C TYR A 113 -11.21 -2.87 10.57
N PHE A 114 -11.93 -1.78 10.32
CA PHE A 114 -11.62 -0.91 9.20
C PHE A 114 -10.32 -0.13 9.40
N SER A 115 -9.99 0.26 10.63
CA SER A 115 -8.72 0.94 10.94
C SER A 115 -7.52 0.04 10.65
N VAL A 116 -7.58 -1.21 11.12
CA VAL A 116 -6.54 -2.22 10.87
C VAL A 116 -6.45 -2.54 9.38
N LEU A 117 -7.58 -2.66 8.67
CA LEU A 117 -7.61 -2.92 7.24
C LEU A 117 -6.89 -1.81 6.45
N VAL A 118 -7.23 -0.54 6.70
CA VAL A 118 -6.56 0.61 6.05
C VAL A 118 -5.08 0.65 6.40
N ALA A 119 -4.73 0.47 7.69
CA ALA A 119 -3.35 0.53 8.14
C ALA A 119 -2.49 -0.55 7.48
N ILE A 120 -2.93 -1.81 7.47
CA ILE A 120 -2.14 -2.91 6.90
C ILE A 120 -1.94 -2.73 5.38
N LEU A 121 -2.97 -2.27 4.65
CA LEU A 121 -2.87 -2.02 3.21
C LEU A 121 -1.86 -0.91 2.89
N ILE A 122 -1.98 0.24 3.56
CA ILE A 122 -1.06 1.37 3.33
C ILE A 122 0.36 1.02 3.78
N LEU A 123 0.51 0.36 4.94
CA LEU A 123 1.83 0.00 5.47
C LEU A 123 2.56 -1.02 4.59
N SER A 124 1.86 -2.06 4.11
CA SER A 124 2.45 -3.10 3.26
C SER A 124 2.95 -2.52 1.92
N ALA A 125 2.12 -1.74 1.24
CA ALA A 125 2.50 -1.08 0.01
C ALA A 125 3.60 -0.03 0.20
N SER A 126 3.53 0.77 1.28
CA SER A 126 4.59 1.74 1.59
C SER A 126 5.94 1.06 1.89
N ALA A 127 5.92 -0.12 2.50
CA ALA A 127 7.12 -0.90 2.79
C ALA A 127 7.73 -1.48 1.52
N ALA A 128 6.91 -1.98 0.59
CA ALA A 128 7.37 -2.42 -0.73
C ALA A 128 7.96 -1.25 -1.54
N ASN A 129 7.30 -0.09 -1.54
CA ASN A 129 7.80 1.14 -2.18
C ASN A 129 9.15 1.58 -1.61
N ARG A 130 9.34 1.51 -0.29
CA ARG A 130 10.64 1.83 0.33
C ARG A 130 11.72 0.83 -0.08
N ALA A 131 11.45 -0.47 -0.04
CA ALA A 131 12.39 -1.49 -0.50
C ALA A 131 12.77 -1.29 -1.97
N PHE A 132 11.84 -0.82 -2.79
CA PHE A 132 12.12 -0.48 -4.18
C PHE A 132 13.11 0.67 -4.31
N VAL A 133 12.91 1.75 -3.56
CA VAL A 133 13.84 2.89 -3.53
C VAL A 133 15.22 2.45 -3.05
N THR A 134 15.31 1.65 -1.99
CA THR A 134 16.61 1.16 -1.48
C THR A 134 17.31 0.26 -2.50
N ALA A 135 16.59 -0.69 -3.11
CA ALA A 135 17.15 -1.55 -4.15
C ALA A 135 17.58 -0.75 -5.40
N LYS A 136 16.81 0.28 -5.77
CA LYS A 136 17.14 1.22 -6.84
C LYS A 136 18.46 1.94 -6.53
N GLU A 137 18.59 2.55 -5.35
CA GLU A 137 19.82 3.22 -4.90
C GLU A 137 21.04 2.27 -4.90
N ALA A 138 20.86 1.04 -4.41
CA ALA A 138 21.89 0.03 -4.46
C ALA A 138 22.35 -0.26 -5.90
N ILE A 139 21.42 -0.35 -6.86
CA ILE A 139 21.74 -0.57 -8.27
C ILE A 139 22.39 0.65 -8.91
N PHE A 140 21.95 1.87 -8.60
CA PHE A 140 22.61 3.09 -9.08
C PHE A 140 24.01 3.27 -8.53
N SER A 141 24.36 2.64 -7.40
CA SER A 141 25.72 2.61 -6.88
C SER A 141 26.66 1.63 -7.62
N LEU A 142 26.10 0.63 -8.32
CA LEU A 142 26.87 -0.40 -9.04
C LEU A 142 27.73 0.15 -10.20
N PRO A 143 27.25 1.06 -11.09
CA PRO A 143 28.05 1.60 -12.19
C PRO A 143 29.40 2.18 -11.79
N TRP A 144 29.55 2.68 -10.55
CA TRP A 144 30.84 3.15 -10.03
C TRP A 144 31.81 2.01 -9.71
N LYS A 145 31.27 0.85 -9.32
CA LYS A 145 32.03 -0.36 -8.95
C LYS A 145 32.32 -1.28 -10.14
N ILE A 146 31.59 -1.13 -11.25
CA ILE A 146 31.71 -1.99 -12.44
C ILE A 146 32.84 -1.50 -13.38
N PRO A 147 33.78 -2.39 -13.78
CA PRO A 147 34.83 -2.07 -14.75
C PRO A 147 34.27 -1.56 -16.09
N GLN A 148 35.02 -0.67 -16.76
CA GLN A 148 34.61 -0.04 -18.03
C GLN A 148 34.23 -1.03 -19.15
N HIS A 149 34.67 -2.28 -19.09
CA HIS A 149 34.32 -3.31 -20.07
C HIS A 149 32.84 -3.72 -20.08
N TYR A 150 32.08 -3.44 -19.03
CA TYR A 150 30.64 -3.76 -18.96
C TYR A 150 29.77 -2.56 -19.36
N LYS A 151 30.03 -2.01 -20.55
CA LYS A 151 29.32 -0.83 -21.08
C LYS A 151 27.82 -1.10 -21.27
N GLU A 152 27.47 -2.33 -21.67
CA GLU A 152 26.08 -2.80 -21.84
C GLU A 152 25.30 -2.78 -20.52
N VAL A 153 25.94 -3.20 -19.42
CA VAL A 153 25.34 -3.18 -18.08
C VAL A 153 25.04 -1.74 -17.63
N LYS A 154 25.97 -0.81 -17.87
CA LYS A 154 25.76 0.61 -17.59
C LYS A 154 24.61 1.19 -18.41
N MET A 155 24.46 0.79 -19.67
CA MET A 155 23.36 1.23 -20.52
C MET A 155 22.02 0.65 -20.05
N ALA A 156 21.95 -0.64 -19.72
CA ALA A 156 20.73 -1.29 -19.23
C ALA A 156 20.25 -0.68 -17.90
N ILE A 157 21.18 -0.42 -16.96
CA ILE A 157 20.86 0.30 -15.72
C ILE A 157 20.33 1.70 -16.05
N ARG A 158 20.95 2.42 -16.99
CA ARG A 158 20.52 3.78 -17.32
C ARG A 158 19.17 3.83 -18.06
N SER A 159 18.84 2.84 -18.88
CA SER A 159 17.57 2.84 -19.64
C SER A 159 16.38 2.33 -18.83
N GLU A 160 16.56 1.26 -18.05
CA GLU A 160 15.45 0.60 -17.36
C GLU A 160 15.34 1.00 -15.88
N CYS A 161 16.46 1.27 -15.21
CA CYS A 161 16.48 1.61 -13.78
C CYS A 161 16.13 3.09 -13.53
N THR A 162 16.16 3.96 -14.54
CA THR A 162 15.77 5.38 -14.41
C THR A 162 14.26 5.58 -14.33
N ARG A 163 13.45 4.58 -14.71
CA ARG A 163 12.00 4.65 -14.59
C ARG A 163 11.58 4.59 -13.12
N ASP A 164 10.87 5.62 -12.66
CA ASP A 164 10.24 5.59 -11.34
C ASP A 164 9.05 4.63 -11.37
N VAL A 165 9.21 3.48 -10.71
CA VAL A 165 8.14 2.52 -10.48
C VAL A 165 7.80 2.52 -9.00
N SER A 166 6.51 2.60 -8.70
CA SER A 166 6.00 2.55 -7.33
C SER A 166 4.60 1.98 -7.35
N LEU A 167 4.23 1.26 -6.29
CA LEU A 167 2.84 0.91 -6.03
C LEU A 167 2.04 2.17 -5.71
N THR A 168 0.95 2.35 -6.43
CA THR A 168 0.06 3.50 -6.36
C THR A 168 -1.38 3.07 -6.05
N LEU A 169 -2.16 3.99 -5.48
CA LEU A 169 -3.62 3.93 -5.56
C LEU A 169 -4.02 4.53 -6.91
N TRP A 170 -4.35 3.65 -7.86
CA TRP A 170 -4.80 3.96 -9.22
C TRP A 170 -3.98 5.03 -9.96
N LYS A 171 -2.65 5.08 -9.80
CA LYS A 171 -1.76 6.13 -10.33
C LYS A 171 -2.07 7.56 -9.86
N VAL A 172 -3.07 7.76 -9.01
CA VAL A 172 -3.45 9.07 -8.45
C VAL A 172 -2.57 9.41 -7.25
N TYR A 173 -2.29 8.42 -6.40
CA TYR A 173 -1.49 8.59 -5.20
C TYR A 173 -0.42 7.52 -5.07
N LYS A 174 0.84 7.95 -4.92
CA LYS A 174 1.91 7.05 -4.47
C LYS A 174 1.64 6.67 -3.02
N ILE A 175 1.70 5.37 -2.72
CA ILE A 175 1.36 4.87 -1.38
C ILE A 175 2.55 5.15 -0.45
N GLU A 176 2.37 6.13 0.44
CA GLU A 176 3.33 6.55 1.46
C GLU A 176 2.67 6.55 2.85
N ARG A 177 3.48 6.51 3.91
CA ARG A 177 2.99 6.51 5.31
C ARG A 177 2.19 7.78 5.64
N SER A 178 2.44 8.88 4.94
CA SER A 178 1.71 10.14 5.04
C SER A 178 0.22 9.99 4.70
N LEU A 179 -0.15 9.01 3.88
CA LEU A 179 -1.53 8.77 3.49
C LEU A 179 -2.41 8.37 4.69
N ILE A 180 -1.83 7.71 5.70
CA ILE A 180 -2.53 7.38 6.97
C ILE A 180 -2.92 8.68 7.70
N PHE A 181 -1.98 9.61 7.82
CA PHE A 181 -2.23 10.89 8.50
C PHE A 181 -3.25 11.74 7.73
N SER A 182 -3.19 11.71 6.39
CA SER A 182 -4.20 12.37 5.55
C SER A 182 -5.59 11.76 5.73
N ALA A 183 -5.70 10.43 5.80
CA ALA A 183 -6.97 9.73 6.05
C ALA A 183 -7.55 10.09 7.43
N ILE A 184 -6.72 10.10 8.48
CA ILE A 184 -7.13 10.53 9.83
C ILE A 184 -7.58 11.99 9.84
N GLY A 185 -6.79 12.89 9.25
CA GLY A 185 -7.12 14.32 9.18
C GLY A 185 -8.44 14.57 8.43
N THR A 186 -8.69 13.79 7.38
CA THR A 186 -9.94 13.83 6.61
C THR A 186 -11.13 13.40 7.47
N LEU A 187 -10.99 12.30 8.22
CA LEU A 187 -12.02 11.80 9.14
C LEU A 187 -12.37 12.84 10.21
N VAL A 188 -11.35 13.45 10.84
CA VAL A 188 -11.53 14.50 11.86
C VAL A 188 -12.19 15.75 11.27
N THR A 189 -11.74 16.19 10.10
CA THR A 189 -12.27 17.39 9.43
C THR A 189 -13.76 17.22 9.10
N TYR A 190 -14.13 16.08 8.49
CA TYR A 190 -15.54 15.81 8.19
C TYR A 190 -16.39 15.56 9.44
N GLY A 191 -15.82 14.93 10.48
CA GLY A 191 -16.48 14.79 11.78
C GLY A 191 -16.80 16.16 12.41
N MET A 192 -15.84 17.09 12.39
CA MET A 192 -16.03 18.45 12.91
C MET A 192 -17.05 19.26 12.09
N LEU A 193 -17.01 19.15 10.75
CA LEU A 193 -17.98 19.80 9.86
C LEU A 193 -19.41 19.34 10.17
N LEU A 194 -19.62 18.03 10.31
CA LEU A 194 -20.93 17.48 10.66
C LEU A 194 -21.39 17.89 12.05
N GLY A 195 -20.50 17.88 13.04
CA GLY A 195 -20.80 18.33 14.41
C GLY A 195 -21.23 19.81 14.46
N ASN A 196 -20.60 20.66 13.64
CA ASN A 196 -20.94 22.08 13.58
C ASN A 196 -22.21 22.38 12.75
N LEU A 197 -22.50 21.60 11.71
CA LEU A 197 -23.68 21.79 10.86
C LEU A 197 -24.97 21.21 11.47
N GLY A 198 -24.88 20.19 12.32
CA GLY A 198 -26.03 19.59 13.02
C GLY A 198 -26.53 20.39 14.24
N GLY A 199 -25.91 21.53 14.55
CA GLY A 199 -26.27 22.41 15.66
C GLY A 199 -27.27 23.53 15.31
N TYR A 200 -27.94 23.46 14.16
CA TYR A 200 -29.00 24.38 13.72
C TYR A 200 -30.31 23.66 13.45
#